data_AF-A0A2M8XUD0-F1
#
_entry.id   AF-A0A2M8XUD0-F1
#
_cell.length_a   1.000
_cell.length_b   1.000
_cell.length_c   1.000
_cell.angle_alpha   90.00
_cell.angle_beta   90.00
_cell.angle_gamma   90.00
#
_symmetry.space_group_name_H-M   'P 1'
#
loop_
_entity.id
_entity.type
_entity.pdbx_description
1 polymer ?
#
loop_
_entity_poly.entity_id
_entity_poly.type
_entity_poly.pdbx_seq_one_letter_code
_entity_poly.pdbx_strand_id
1 'polypeptide(L)' 'MRSDDDDNGKGKMSPEQVLKMLKEEGMDVTLEQAKLILAFLRKLAGITVSNYLKTKQ' A
#
# COMPACT_ATOMS: atom_id res chain seq x y z
N MET A 1 -14.99 5.06 26.21
CA MET A 1 -14.15 4.17 25.38
C MET A 1 -13.75 4.95 24.15
N ARG A 2 -12.55 5.53 24.14
CA ARG A 2 -11.89 5.98 22.91
C ARG A 2 -10.79 4.96 22.69
N SER A 3 -10.98 4.07 21.71
CA SER A 3 -10.00 3.03 21.43
C SER A 3 -8.73 3.69 20.90
N ASP A 4 -7.66 3.46 21.66
CA ASP A 4 -6.27 3.69 21.32
C ASP A 4 -5.86 2.85 20.10
N ASP A 5 -6.24 3.28 18.89
CA ASP A 5 -5.75 2.72 17.61
C ASP A 5 -4.99 3.77 16.78
N ASP A 6 -4.39 4.77 17.44
CA ASP A 6 -3.56 5.82 16.81
C ASP A 6 -2.05 5.48 16.84
N ASP A 7 -1.70 4.19 16.79
CA ASP A 7 -0.32 3.70 16.65
C ASP A 7 -0.19 2.59 15.60
N ASN A 8 -0.48 2.92 14.33
CA ASN A 8 -0.07 2.07 13.21
C ASN A 8 0.84 2.84 12.24
N GLY A 9 2.15 2.82 12.52
CA GLY A 9 3.24 3.04 11.57
C GLY A 9 2.94 3.96 10.39
N LYS A 10 3.01 5.27 10.62
CA LYS A 10 2.97 6.37 9.63
C LYS A 10 3.60 5.97 8.28
N GLY A 11 2.79 5.51 7.32
CA GLY A 11 3.17 5.31 5.92
C GLY A 11 2.91 3.94 5.29
N LYS A 12 2.49 2.91 6.03
CA LYS A 12 2.16 1.60 5.43
C LYS A 12 0.65 1.41 5.28
N MET A 13 0.15 1.45 4.04
CA MET A 13 -1.22 1.03 3.73
C MET A 13 -1.41 -0.47 4.01
N SER A 14 -2.54 -0.84 4.63
CA SER A 14 -2.99 -2.22 4.79
C SER A 14 -3.76 -2.71 3.56
N PRO A 15 -3.88 -4.05 3.33
CA PRO A 15 -4.68 -4.60 2.25
C PRO A 15 -6.16 -4.17 2.30
N GLU A 16 -6.71 -3.98 3.49
CA GLU A 16 -8.11 -3.56 3.70
C GLU A 16 -8.33 -2.10 3.28
N GLN A 17 -7.37 -1.22 3.59
CA GLN A 17 -7.39 0.16 3.13
C GLN A 17 -7.31 0.23 1.61
N VAL A 18 -6.44 -0.57 1.00
CA VAL A 18 -6.32 -0.66 -0.47
C VAL A 18 -7.61 -1.19 -1.08
N LEU A 19 -8.21 -2.25 -0.51
CA LEU A 19 -9.50 -2.77 -0.96
C LEU A 19 -10.59 -1.69 -0.95
N LYS A 20 -10.68 -0.94 0.14
CA LYS A 20 -11.66 0.16 0.28
C LYS A 20 -11.44 1.23 -0.79
N MET A 21 -10.20 1.72 -0.95
CA MET A 21 -9.88 2.73 -1.95
C MET A 21 -10.19 2.25 -3.38
N LEU A 22 -9.81 1.02 -3.71
CA LEU A 22 -10.05 0.48 -5.05
C LEU A 22 -11.56 0.36 -5.34
N LYS A 23 -12.35 -0.04 -4.34
CA LYS A 23 -13.81 -0.09 -4.47
C LYS A 23 -14.46 1.29 -4.57
N GLU A 24 -13.95 2.29 -3.85
CA GLU A 24 -14.41 3.68 -3.95
C GLU A 24 -14.18 4.25 -5.36
N GLU A 25 -13.10 3.83 -6.03
CA GLU A 25 -12.82 4.15 -7.44
C GLU A 25 -13.62 3.28 -8.44
N GLY A 26 -14.56 2.47 -7.97
CA GLY A 26 -15.43 1.64 -8.81
C GLY A 26 -14.80 0.34 -9.32
N MET A 27 -13.67 -0.09 -8.75
CA MET A 27 -13.07 -1.38 -9.08
C MET A 27 -13.64 -2.48 -8.19
N ASP A 28 -14.26 -3.49 -8.81
CA ASP A 28 -14.69 -4.70 -8.10
C ASP A 28 -13.52 -5.67 -7.92
N VAL A 29 -12.88 -5.59 -6.77
CA VAL A 29 -11.75 -6.43 -6.39
C VAL A 29 -11.97 -7.09 -5.03
N THR A 30 -11.34 -8.24 -4.84
CA THR A 30 -11.33 -8.98 -3.56
C THR A 30 -10.17 -8.55 -2.66
N LEU A 31 -10.24 -8.91 -1.38
CA LEU A 31 -9.15 -8.64 -0.42
C LEU A 31 -7.82 -9.27 -0.88
N GLU A 32 -7.86 -10.48 -1.43
CA GLU A 32 -6.66 -11.16 -1.95
C GLU A 32 -6.08 -10.44 -3.17
N GLN A 33 -6.93 -9.91 -4.05
CA GLN A 33 -6.48 -9.07 -5.17
C GLN A 33 -5.88 -7.75 -4.67
N ALA A 34 -6.50 -7.08 -3.70
CA ALA A 34 -5.95 -5.87 -3.08
C ALA A 34 -4.58 -6.11 -2.44
N LYS A 35 -4.39 -7.27 -1.80
CA LYS A 35 -3.10 -7.70 -1.23
C LYS A 35 -2.04 -7.90 -2.31
N LEU A 36 -2.40 -8.52 -3.44
CA LEU A 36 -1.49 -8.69 -4.59
C LEU A 36 -1.11 -7.35 -5.21
N ILE A 37 -2.06 -6.45 -5.42
CA ILE A 37 -1.83 -5.10 -5.94
C ILE A 37 -0.88 -4.33 -5.03
N LEU A 38 -1.14 -4.33 -3.73
CA LEU A 38 -0.28 -3.68 -2.73
C LEU A 38 1.14 -4.27 -2.74
N ALA A 39 1.28 -5.59 -2.83
CA ALA A 39 2.59 -6.24 -2.90
C ALA A 39 3.35 -5.86 -4.17
N PHE A 40 2.66 -5.76 -5.31
CA PHE A 40 3.24 -5.33 -6.57
C PHE A 40 3.74 -3.88 -6.51
N LEU A 41 2.91 -2.96 -6.01
CA LEU A 41 3.27 -1.54 -5.86
C LEU A 41 4.48 -1.35 -4.94
N ARG A 42 4.57 -2.12 -3.85
CA ARG A 42 5.76 -2.10 -2.96
C ARG A 42 7.04 -2.55 -3.67
N LYS A 43 6.96 -3.57 -4.53
CA LYS A 43 8.11 -4.00 -5.35
C LYS A 43 8.53 -2.90 -6.33
N LEU A 44 7.57 -2.28 -7.02
CA LEU A 44 7.85 -1.17 -7.94
C LEU A 44 8.51 0.02 -7.22
N ALA A 45 7.98 0.42 -6.06
CA ALA A 45 8.56 1.48 -5.25
C ALA A 45 10.00 1.15 -4.83
N GLY A 46 10.25 -0.09 -4.38
CA GLY A 46 11.59 -0.55 -3.99
C GLY A 46 12.58 -0.49 -5.15
N ILE A 47 12.20 -0.92 -6.35
CA ILE A 47 13.03 -0.83 -7.56
C ILE A 47 13.30 0.64 -7.91
N THR A 48 12.26 1.47 -7.93
CA THR A 48 12.35 2.89 -8.31
C THR A 48 13.28 3.66 -7.39
N VAL A 49 13.11 3.51 -6.07
CA VAL A 49 13.97 4.15 -5.06
C VAL A 49 15.40 3.61 -5.16
N SER A 50 15.57 2.30 -5.31
CA SER A 50 16.90 1.70 -5.46
C SER A 50 17.64 2.23 -6.70
N ASN A 51 16.94 2.38 -7.82
CA ASN A 51 17.52 2.95 -9.05
C ASN A 51 17.84 4.44 -8.89
N TYR A 52 16.95 5.21 -8.24
CA TYR A 52 17.20 6.62 -7.94
C TYR A 52 18.44 6.81 -7.06
N LEU A 53 18.59 6.00 -6.00
CA LEU A 53 19.75 6.07 -5.11
C LEU A 53 21.06 5.63 -5.78
N LYS A 54 21.01 4.65 -6.69
CA LYS A 54 22.19 4.22 -7.49
C LYS A 54 22.65 5.27 -8.49
N THR A 55 21.75 6.10 -9.01
CA THR A 55 22.04 7.11 -10.04
C THR A 55 22.45 8.46 -9.46
N LYS A 56 22.25 8.67 -8.15
CA LYS A 56 22.64 9.90 -7.42
C LYS A 56 23.94 9.75 -6.60
N GLN A 57 24.64 8.62 -6.69
CA GLN A 57 25.99 8.43 -6.14
C GLN A 57 27.06 8.64 -7.21
#